data_AF-A0A821QHY6-F1
#
_entry.id   AF-A0A821QHY6-F1
#
_cell.length_a   1.000
_cell.length_b   1.000
_cell.length_c   1.000
_cell.angle_alpha   90.00
_cell.angle_beta   90.00
_cell.angle_gamma   90.00
#
_symmetry.space_group_name_H-M   'P 1'
#
loop_
_entity.id
_entity.type
_entity.pdbx_description
1 polymer ?
#
loop_
_entity_poly.entity_id
_entity_poly.type
_entity_poly.pdbx_seq_one_letter_code
_entity_poly.pdbx_strand_id
1 'polypeptide(L)'
;DDDDREDDNQAWLRYFLEHPKTASQIICTKKVNGEACHLSCISLPPNNRLFLIAGSKNVHLCFRSHSDIAMYGDDTTYNYASSFCHTILDTLSSMPDQGSKLLNFLSLTRYTAVFEILNYSHQHVVNLSYLKNETNRSELKFITFAQVPQDFGQAVTNLCALPPDYGIEIARSLHLSTTDYDIIENQPHLLNAYLTSIKYRHECEGSVLYFLNKNDQVIGLLKKKTIWYVILRAIREKARPMLGEWEKNRKMDLPETIERTSRRLSAIQKWLGFSREILDRWTILAGEFLKWLSEGAKKKSILRNDVADEYPILWSKFLNETNNKDDFMTNMVDNNGEEDIWKQLNELKISEHRNKNENRRKHAKKDKQTTDIAGDENIGLDLPDSEENNNDEEQEEN
;
A
#
# COMPACT_ATOMS: atom_id res chain seq x y z
N ASP A 1 -8.95 -8.52 -2.18
CA ASP A 1 -8.64 -7.17 -2.71
C ASP A 1 -8.30 -7.07 -4.20
N ASP A 2 -7.67 -8.07 -4.84
CA ASP A 2 -7.46 -8.12 -6.31
C ASP A 2 -8.13 -9.37 -6.95
N ASP A 3 -9.06 -10.01 -6.25
CA ASP A 3 -9.69 -11.27 -6.70
C ASP A 3 -10.98 -11.07 -7.53
N ASP A 4 -11.60 -9.87 -7.53
CA ASP A 4 -12.93 -9.65 -8.15
C ASP A 4 -13.00 -8.53 -9.20
N ARG A 5 -11.89 -8.14 -9.85
CA ARG A 5 -11.86 -6.97 -10.76
C ARG A 5 -11.74 -7.33 -12.24
N GLU A 6 -12.60 -8.20 -12.74
CA GLU A 6 -12.68 -8.46 -14.19
C GLU A 6 -13.46 -7.38 -14.98
N ASP A 7 -14.29 -6.53 -14.35
CA ASP A 7 -15.30 -5.74 -15.08
C ASP A 7 -15.13 -4.20 -15.15
N ASP A 8 -14.08 -3.61 -14.58
CA ASP A 8 -13.89 -2.15 -14.70
C ASP A 8 -12.41 -1.76 -14.83
N ASN A 9 -11.84 -2.00 -16.02
CA ASN A 9 -10.50 -1.56 -16.42
C ASN A 9 -10.29 -0.03 -16.27
N GLN A 10 -11.33 0.73 -15.94
CA GLN A 10 -11.34 2.18 -15.88
C GLN A 10 -11.72 2.72 -14.49
N ALA A 11 -11.94 1.83 -13.51
CA ALA A 11 -12.23 2.17 -12.12
C ALA A 11 -11.20 3.12 -11.49
N TRP A 12 -9.98 3.19 -12.02
CA TRP A 12 -8.92 4.05 -11.52
C TRP A 12 -9.13 5.54 -11.88
N LEU A 13 -9.89 5.86 -12.93
CA LEU A 13 -10.16 7.24 -13.34
C LEU A 13 -10.95 8.03 -12.29
N ARG A 14 -11.71 7.35 -11.44
CA ARG A 14 -12.45 8.00 -10.34
C ARG A 14 -11.54 8.62 -9.28
N TYR A 15 -10.25 8.28 -9.28
CA TYR A 15 -9.26 8.85 -8.37
C TYR A 15 -8.56 10.08 -8.95
N PHE A 16 -8.96 10.52 -10.15
CA PHE A 16 -8.51 11.78 -10.73
C PHE A 16 -9.49 12.91 -10.42
N LEU A 17 -8.94 14.08 -10.10
CA LEU A 17 -9.66 15.34 -9.90
C LEU A 17 -10.09 15.99 -11.22
N GLU A 18 -9.32 15.74 -12.28
CA GLU A 18 -9.53 16.19 -13.66
C GLU A 18 -9.23 15.07 -14.68
N HIS A 19 -9.56 15.27 -15.97
CA HIS A 19 -9.19 14.27 -16.98
C HIS A 19 -7.67 14.11 -17.09
N PRO A 20 -7.10 12.89 -17.15
CA PRO A 20 -5.67 12.70 -17.41
C PRO A 20 -5.11 13.46 -18.65
N LYS A 21 -5.96 13.78 -19.64
CA LYS A 21 -5.61 14.56 -20.85
C LYS A 21 -5.27 16.02 -20.53
N THR A 22 -5.76 16.56 -19.42
CA THR A 22 -5.47 17.95 -19.02
C THR A 22 -4.10 18.08 -18.35
N ALA A 23 -3.44 16.96 -18.03
CA ALA A 23 -2.09 17.00 -17.51
C ALA A 23 -1.12 17.56 -18.56
N SER A 24 -0.22 18.45 -18.14
CA SER A 24 0.90 18.94 -18.95
C SER A 24 2.09 17.99 -18.84
N GLN A 25 2.33 17.44 -17.65
CA GLN A 25 3.48 16.59 -17.36
C GLN A 25 3.09 15.45 -16.41
N ILE A 26 3.94 14.42 -16.39
CA ILE A 26 3.78 13.26 -15.52
C ILE A 26 5.10 13.02 -14.78
N ILE A 27 5.04 13.03 -13.45
CA ILE A 27 6.17 12.67 -12.59
C ILE A 27 6.06 11.17 -12.30
N CYS A 28 7.08 10.42 -12.69
CA CYS A 28 7.11 8.97 -12.59
C CYS A 28 8.10 8.56 -11.51
N THR A 29 7.62 8.01 -10.40
CA THR A 29 8.47 7.53 -9.30
C THR A 29 8.52 6.00 -9.28
N LYS A 30 9.59 5.43 -8.71
CA LYS A 30 9.63 4.00 -8.42
C LYS A 30 8.58 3.68 -7.35
N LYS A 31 7.79 2.64 -7.58
CA LYS A 31 6.94 2.09 -6.54
C LYS A 31 7.81 1.27 -5.59
N VAL A 32 8.20 1.89 -4.47
CA VAL A 32 8.91 1.23 -3.38
C VAL A 32 8.01 0.13 -2.77
N ASN A 33 8.60 -1.00 -2.38
CA ASN A 33 7.88 -2.16 -1.87
C ASN A 33 8.08 -2.30 -0.36
N GLY A 34 7.32 -1.51 0.42
CA GLY A 34 7.35 -1.55 1.87
C GLY A 34 5.95 -1.30 2.46
N GLU A 35 5.92 -0.61 3.59
CA GLU A 35 4.67 -0.20 4.24
C GLU A 35 4.53 1.33 4.27
N ALA A 36 3.30 1.83 4.13
CA ALA A 36 3.04 3.26 4.13
C ALA A 36 3.25 3.84 5.53
N CYS A 37 4.05 4.90 5.61
CA CYS A 37 4.41 5.59 6.85
C CYS A 37 4.20 7.11 6.69
N HIS A 38 3.67 7.75 7.72
CA HIS A 38 3.35 9.17 7.72
C HIS A 38 4.05 9.86 8.88
N LEU A 39 4.54 11.09 8.66
CA LEU A 39 5.06 11.97 9.71
C LEU A 39 4.54 13.39 9.50
N SER A 40 3.97 13.96 10.55
CA SER A 40 3.67 15.38 10.65
C SER A 40 4.21 15.91 11.98
N CYS A 41 4.36 17.22 12.07
CA CYS A 41 4.87 17.88 13.25
C CYS A 41 3.96 19.08 13.56
N ILE A 42 3.65 19.29 14.83
CA ILE A 42 2.94 20.48 15.29
C ILE A 42 3.70 21.14 16.42
N SER A 43 3.81 22.46 16.37
CA SER A 43 4.25 23.27 17.50
C SER A 43 3.04 23.76 18.29
N LEU A 44 3.06 23.55 19.61
CA LEU A 44 2.01 24.01 20.52
C LEU A 44 2.53 25.13 21.46
N PRO A 45 1.72 26.19 21.70
CA PRO A 45 2.04 27.23 22.67
C PRO A 45 2.00 26.69 24.12
N PRO A 46 2.60 27.39 25.10
CA PRO A 46 3.28 28.69 24.98
C PRO A 46 4.75 28.63 24.55
N ASN A 47 5.41 27.48 24.66
CA ASN A 47 6.85 27.33 24.45
C ASN A 47 7.24 26.81 23.06
N ASN A 48 6.30 26.82 22.11
CA ASN A 48 6.48 26.27 20.76
C ASN A 48 7.01 24.82 20.77
N ARG A 49 6.64 24.03 21.77
CA ARG A 49 7.09 22.64 21.89
C ARG A 49 6.56 21.82 20.71
N LEU A 50 7.47 21.10 20.06
CA LEU A 50 7.15 20.23 18.94
C LEU A 50 6.57 18.90 19.44
N PHE A 51 5.50 18.47 18.79
CA PHE A 51 4.88 17.16 18.92
C PHE A 51 4.88 16.50 17.55
N LEU A 52 5.37 15.26 17.50
CA LEU A 52 5.36 14.45 16.29
C LEU A 52 4.06 13.65 16.26
N ILE A 53 3.42 13.62 15.11
CA ILE A 53 2.29 12.73 14.84
C ILE A 53 2.70 11.85 13.67
N ALA A 54 2.93 10.57 13.95
CA ALA A 54 3.43 9.63 12.96
C ALA A 54 2.81 8.24 13.11
N GLY A 55 2.90 7.44 12.06
CA GLY A 55 2.44 6.06 12.11
C GLY A 55 2.19 5.46 10.75
N SER A 56 1.37 4.41 10.75
CA SER A 56 1.01 3.63 9.57
C SER A 56 -0.08 4.33 8.73
N LYS A 57 -0.69 3.57 7.82
CA LYS A 57 -1.85 4.03 7.06
C LYS A 57 -3.07 4.36 7.94
N ASN A 58 -3.31 3.56 8.98
CA ASN A 58 -4.59 3.59 9.72
C ASN A 58 -4.43 4.00 11.19
N VAL A 59 -3.22 3.92 11.73
CA VAL A 59 -2.94 4.15 13.15
C VAL A 59 -1.75 5.08 13.27
N HIS A 60 -1.95 6.17 14.01
CA HIS A 60 -0.96 7.22 14.27
C HIS A 60 -0.83 7.44 15.78
N LEU A 61 0.39 7.77 16.21
CA LEU A 61 0.73 8.11 17.58
C LEU A 61 1.13 9.57 17.66
N CYS A 62 0.85 10.21 18.79
CA CYS A 62 1.39 11.51 19.15
C CYS A 62 2.48 11.33 20.21
N PHE A 63 3.70 11.78 19.93
CA PHE A 63 4.86 11.54 20.77
C PHE A 63 5.96 12.60 20.57
N ARG A 64 6.96 12.60 21.45
CA ARG A 64 8.17 13.44 21.32
C ARG A 64 9.46 12.64 21.50
N SER A 65 9.35 11.45 22.07
CA SER A 65 10.47 10.64 22.54
C SER A 65 10.12 9.15 22.54
N HIS A 66 11.12 8.28 22.62
CA HIS A 66 10.90 6.83 22.76
C HIS A 66 10.06 6.48 23.99
N SER A 67 10.19 7.23 25.08
CA SER A 67 9.38 7.04 26.29
C SER A 67 7.91 7.34 26.07
N ASP A 68 7.58 8.35 25.24
CA ASP A 68 6.19 8.65 24.92
C ASP A 68 5.57 7.53 24.06
N ILE A 69 6.35 6.91 23.16
CA ILE A 69 5.91 5.75 22.35
C ILE A 69 5.64 4.53 23.25
N ALA A 70 6.49 4.27 24.24
CA ALA A 70 6.33 3.15 25.16
C ALA A 70 5.01 3.18 25.95
N MET A 71 4.42 4.36 26.14
CA MET A 71 3.11 4.50 26.82
C MET A 71 1.95 3.87 26.04
N TYR A 72 2.14 3.56 24.75
CA TYR A 72 1.14 2.85 23.93
C TYR A 72 1.34 1.32 23.94
N GLY A 73 2.38 0.81 24.61
CA GLY A 73 2.87 -0.57 24.48
C GLY A 73 1.94 -1.67 24.99
N ASP A 74 0.95 -1.35 25.82
CA ASP A 74 0.03 -2.33 26.39
C ASP A 74 -1.09 -2.75 25.41
N ASP A 75 -1.30 -2.00 24.33
CA ASP A 75 -2.33 -2.27 23.34
C ASP A 75 -1.71 -2.69 22.00
N THR A 76 -1.95 -3.95 21.66
CA THR A 76 -1.48 -4.58 20.41
C THR A 76 -1.90 -3.83 19.13
N THR A 77 -2.96 -3.01 19.21
CA THR A 77 -3.42 -2.12 18.12
C THR A 77 -2.33 -1.16 17.66
N TYR A 78 -1.44 -0.74 18.57
CA TYR A 78 -0.41 0.24 18.28
C TYR A 78 0.93 -0.37 17.87
N ASN A 79 1.14 -1.68 18.03
CA ASN A 79 2.46 -2.32 17.84
C ASN A 79 3.14 -1.95 16.52
N TYR A 80 2.40 -2.02 15.40
CA TYR A 80 2.93 -1.65 14.08
C TYR A 80 3.28 -0.15 13.99
N ALA A 81 2.39 0.71 14.47
CA ALA A 81 2.63 2.16 14.45
C ALA A 81 3.81 2.54 15.36
N SER A 82 3.95 1.92 16.53
CA SER A 82 5.06 2.13 17.47
C SER A 82 6.41 1.80 16.82
N SER A 83 6.49 0.67 16.10
CA SER A 83 7.71 0.33 15.36
C SER A 83 8.10 1.41 14.34
N PHE A 84 7.13 1.99 13.63
CA PHE A 84 7.40 3.02 12.63
C PHE A 84 7.84 4.33 13.29
N CYS A 85 7.22 4.68 14.43
CA CYS A 85 7.58 5.86 15.20
C CYS A 85 9.00 5.77 15.76
N HIS A 86 9.44 4.58 16.20
CA HIS A 86 10.83 4.35 16.58
C HIS A 86 11.78 4.56 15.39
N THR A 87 11.49 3.95 14.23
CA THR A 87 12.33 4.14 13.03
C THR A 87 12.43 5.63 12.62
N ILE A 88 11.34 6.39 12.76
CA ILE A 88 11.36 7.84 12.51
C ILE A 88 12.27 8.56 13.50
N LEU A 89 12.16 8.31 14.81
CA LEU A 89 13.02 8.97 15.80
C LEU A 89 14.49 8.64 15.59
N ASP A 90 14.80 7.39 15.28
CA ASP A 90 16.18 6.97 15.02
C ASP A 90 16.73 7.67 13.76
N THR A 91 15.92 7.75 12.71
CA THR A 91 16.28 8.46 11.47
C THR A 91 16.50 9.94 11.75
N LEU A 92 15.58 10.62 12.45
CA LEU A 92 15.73 12.02 12.82
C LEU A 92 16.98 12.27 13.68
N SER A 93 17.25 11.37 14.63
CA SER A 93 18.42 11.45 15.52
C SER A 93 19.74 11.25 14.77
N SER A 94 19.73 10.44 13.70
CA SER A 94 20.87 10.30 12.78
C SER A 94 21.12 11.53 11.89
N MET A 95 20.18 12.49 11.88
CA MET A 95 20.26 13.73 11.10
C MET A 95 20.09 14.97 12.01
N PRO A 96 20.97 15.26 12.99
CA PRO A 96 20.65 16.22 14.05
C PRO A 96 20.19 17.61 13.57
N ASP A 97 20.95 18.22 12.65
CA ASP A 97 20.63 19.55 12.12
C ASP A 97 19.48 19.50 11.11
N GLN A 98 19.47 18.52 10.23
CA GLN A 98 18.49 18.42 9.14
C GLN A 98 17.14 17.87 9.63
N GLY A 99 17.14 16.97 10.59
CA GLY A 99 15.97 16.47 11.30
C GLY A 99 15.25 17.61 12.03
N SER A 100 15.99 18.47 12.72
CA SER A 100 15.41 19.68 13.34
C SER A 100 14.80 20.63 12.30
N LYS A 101 15.48 20.86 11.17
CA LYS A 101 14.95 21.66 10.05
C LYS A 101 13.71 21.03 9.41
N LEU A 102 13.68 19.72 9.22
CA LEU A 102 12.52 18.98 8.72
C LEU A 102 11.33 19.14 9.66
N LEU A 103 11.52 18.95 10.97
CA LEU A 103 10.43 19.09 11.94
C LEU A 103 9.88 20.52 11.99
N ASN A 104 10.74 21.53 11.91
CA ASN A 104 10.33 22.93 11.81
C ASN A 104 9.58 23.20 10.49
N PHE A 105 10.08 22.68 9.37
CA PHE A 105 9.43 22.79 8.07
C PHE A 105 8.01 22.19 8.09
N LEU A 106 7.85 20.97 8.61
CA LEU A 106 6.55 20.31 8.74
C LEU A 106 5.61 21.09 9.66
N SER A 107 6.11 21.61 10.79
CA SER A 107 5.30 22.41 11.71
C SER A 107 4.83 23.74 11.10
N LEU A 108 5.68 24.41 10.31
CA LEU A 108 5.35 25.70 9.69
C LEU A 108 4.39 25.52 8.51
N THR A 109 4.65 24.53 7.65
CA THR A 109 3.86 24.28 6.44
C THR A 109 2.57 23.52 6.72
N ARG A 110 2.47 22.84 7.88
CA ARG A 110 1.39 21.89 8.20
C ARG A 110 1.32 20.73 7.20
N TYR A 111 2.43 20.40 6.56
CA TYR A 111 2.52 19.25 5.68
C TYR A 111 2.69 17.96 6.48
N THR A 112 2.26 16.87 5.85
CA THR A 112 2.57 15.50 6.25
C THR A 112 3.57 14.93 5.26
N ALA A 113 4.76 14.58 5.73
CA ALA A 113 5.70 13.80 4.95
C ALA A 113 5.20 12.36 4.82
N VAL A 114 5.16 11.86 3.58
CA VAL A 114 4.73 10.51 3.23
C VAL A 114 5.95 9.69 2.86
N PHE A 115 6.11 8.56 3.53
CA PHE A 115 7.23 7.63 3.36
C PHE A 115 6.72 6.23 3.03
N GLU A 116 7.58 5.43 2.41
CA GLU A 116 7.53 3.98 2.53
C GLU A 116 8.59 3.54 3.54
N ILE A 117 8.22 2.71 4.52
CA ILE A 117 9.19 2.03 5.38
C ILE A 117 9.54 0.67 4.80
N LEU A 118 10.82 0.49 4.51
CA LEU A 118 11.40 -0.78 4.09
C LEU A 118 11.89 -1.50 5.35
N ASN A 119 11.53 -2.78 5.53
CA ASN A 119 11.93 -3.55 6.70
C ASN A 119 12.37 -4.95 6.26
N TYR A 120 13.62 -5.31 6.56
CA TYR A 120 14.17 -6.63 6.23
C TYR A 120 13.38 -7.78 6.87
N SER A 121 12.85 -7.57 8.08
CA SER A 121 12.16 -8.61 8.84
C SER A 121 10.71 -8.82 8.39
N HIS A 122 10.20 -7.96 7.51
CA HIS A 122 8.83 -8.02 6.98
C HIS A 122 8.82 -7.67 5.48
N GLN A 123 9.44 -8.52 4.68
CA GLN A 123 9.54 -8.33 3.23
C GLN A 123 8.28 -8.84 2.52
N HIS A 124 7.87 -8.09 1.49
CA HIS A 124 6.76 -8.49 0.64
C HIS A 124 7.25 -9.38 -0.51
N VAL A 125 7.72 -8.77 -1.60
CA VAL A 125 8.14 -9.50 -2.82
C VAL A 125 9.50 -9.04 -3.31
N VAL A 126 9.89 -7.79 -3.08
CA VAL A 126 11.22 -7.27 -3.45
C VAL A 126 12.22 -7.62 -2.35
N ASN A 127 13.40 -8.08 -2.75
CA ASN A 127 14.46 -8.47 -1.83
C ASN A 127 15.12 -7.24 -1.20
N LEU A 128 15.12 -7.18 0.13
CA LEU A 128 15.71 -6.10 0.93
C LEU A 128 16.97 -6.57 1.66
N SER A 129 17.68 -7.59 1.17
CA SER A 129 18.83 -8.18 1.87
C SER A 129 19.99 -7.22 2.11
N TYR A 130 20.06 -6.11 1.39
CA TYR A 130 21.02 -5.04 1.67
C TYR A 130 20.82 -4.41 3.06
N LEU A 131 19.59 -4.43 3.60
CA LEU A 131 19.27 -3.94 4.94
C LEU A 131 19.64 -4.92 6.07
N LYS A 132 20.09 -6.13 5.76
CA LYS A 132 20.32 -7.18 6.76
C LYS A 132 21.27 -6.75 7.87
N ASN A 133 22.28 -5.96 7.51
CA ASN A 133 23.37 -5.53 8.40
C ASN A 133 23.20 -4.08 8.90
N GLU A 134 22.10 -3.41 8.54
CA GLU A 134 21.80 -2.06 9.04
C GLU A 134 21.33 -2.12 10.49
N THR A 135 21.69 -1.12 11.31
CA THR A 135 21.42 -1.08 12.76
C THR A 135 19.96 -1.38 13.10
N ASN A 136 19.03 -0.81 12.34
CA ASN A 136 17.58 -0.98 12.54
C ASN A 136 16.92 -1.93 11.53
N ARG A 137 17.72 -2.50 10.62
CA ARG A 137 17.27 -3.37 9.51
C ARG A 137 16.08 -2.79 8.73
N SER A 138 15.97 -1.47 8.72
CA SER A 138 14.84 -0.71 8.21
C SER A 138 15.32 0.61 7.61
N GLU A 139 14.62 1.09 6.59
CA GLU A 139 14.93 2.33 5.90
C GLU A 139 13.64 3.12 5.62
N LEU A 140 13.66 4.43 5.88
CA LEU A 140 12.58 5.34 5.47
C LEU A 140 12.87 5.92 4.09
N LYS A 141 12.01 5.62 3.12
CA LYS A 141 12.05 6.19 1.78
C LYS A 141 10.98 7.27 1.63
N PHE A 142 11.39 8.54 1.54
CA PHE A 142 10.49 9.64 1.28
C PHE A 142 9.88 9.56 -0.12
N ILE A 143 8.58 9.85 -0.23
CA ILE A 143 7.81 9.82 -1.47
C ILE A 143 7.34 11.24 -1.84
N THR A 144 6.60 11.90 -0.96
CA THR A 144 5.99 13.21 -1.23
C THR A 144 5.51 13.89 0.06
N PHE A 145 5.05 15.13 -0.05
CA PHE A 145 4.31 15.82 0.99
C PHE A 145 2.81 15.84 0.68
N ALA A 146 1.98 15.55 1.68
CA ALA A 146 0.53 15.71 1.63
C ALA A 146 0.12 16.91 2.50
N GLN A 147 -0.98 17.56 2.14
CA GLN A 147 -1.54 18.68 2.91
C GLN A 147 -2.86 18.25 3.54
N VAL A 148 -3.07 18.64 4.80
CA VAL A 148 -4.39 18.52 5.44
C VAL A 148 -5.29 19.61 4.87
N PRO A 149 -6.50 19.29 4.37
CA PRO A 149 -7.45 20.30 3.93
C PRO A 149 -7.69 21.32 5.04
N GLN A 150 -7.60 22.63 4.72
CA GLN A 150 -7.88 23.69 5.69
C GLN A 150 -9.33 23.66 6.16
N ASP A 151 -10.23 23.23 5.27
CA ASP A 151 -11.64 23.00 5.55
C ASP A 151 -12.05 21.66 4.93
N PHE A 152 -12.53 20.74 5.77
CA PHE A 152 -13.06 19.44 5.34
C PHE A 152 -14.29 19.55 4.42
N GLY A 153 -14.93 20.73 4.35
CA GLY A 153 -16.03 21.04 3.43
C GLY A 153 -15.59 21.44 2.02
N GLN A 154 -14.33 21.81 1.81
CA GLN A 154 -13.86 22.29 0.52
C GLN A 154 -13.48 21.13 -0.42
N ALA A 155 -13.78 21.29 -1.71
CA ALA A 155 -13.36 20.33 -2.72
C ALA A 155 -11.83 20.28 -2.82
N VAL A 156 -11.27 19.07 -2.75
CA VAL A 156 -9.83 18.84 -2.96
C VAL A 156 -9.49 19.17 -4.42
N THR A 157 -8.55 20.10 -4.61
CA THR A 157 -8.06 20.53 -5.93
C THR A 157 -6.66 20.01 -6.25
N ASN A 158 -5.96 19.44 -5.27
CA ASN A 158 -4.62 18.88 -5.42
C ASN A 158 -4.47 17.65 -4.51
N LEU A 159 -3.90 16.56 -5.03
CA LEU A 159 -3.69 15.32 -4.28
C LEU A 159 -2.39 15.30 -3.47
N CYS A 160 -1.48 16.23 -3.72
CA CYS A 160 -0.24 16.40 -2.95
C CYS A 160 -0.11 17.86 -2.50
N ALA A 161 0.68 18.12 -1.46
CA ALA A 161 0.99 19.48 -1.05
C ALA A 161 1.88 20.19 -2.09
N LEU A 162 2.78 19.43 -2.70
CA LEU A 162 3.72 19.85 -3.73
C LEU A 162 3.79 18.79 -4.84
N PRO A 163 4.19 19.17 -6.06
CA PRO A 163 4.73 18.23 -7.03
C PRO A 163 5.73 17.27 -6.39
N PRO A 164 5.65 15.94 -6.63
CA PRO A 164 6.54 14.97 -5.99
C PRO A 164 8.01 15.21 -6.27
N ASP A 165 8.37 15.63 -7.48
CA ASP A 165 9.74 16.01 -7.86
C ASP A 165 10.27 17.14 -6.97
N TYR A 166 9.47 18.19 -6.74
CA TYR A 166 9.88 19.29 -5.84
C TYR A 166 9.97 18.81 -4.39
N GLY A 167 9.02 18.00 -3.94
CA GLY A 167 9.05 17.40 -2.61
C GLY A 167 10.29 16.52 -2.40
N ILE A 168 10.66 15.74 -3.40
CA ILE A 168 11.84 14.86 -3.40
C ILE A 168 13.12 15.69 -3.33
N GLU A 169 13.25 16.77 -4.10
CA GLU A 169 14.43 17.64 -4.04
C GLU A 169 14.57 18.35 -2.69
N ILE A 170 13.46 18.81 -2.11
CA ILE A 170 13.45 19.34 -0.73
C ILE A 170 13.92 18.26 0.26
N ALA A 171 13.38 17.05 0.17
CA ALA A 171 13.76 15.95 1.04
C ALA A 171 15.25 15.56 0.90
N ARG A 172 15.77 15.52 -0.33
CA ARG A 172 17.20 15.30 -0.62
C ARG A 172 18.08 16.38 -0.01
N SER A 173 17.67 17.65 -0.07
CA SER A 173 18.40 18.76 0.57
C SER A 173 18.44 18.66 2.10
N LEU A 174 17.48 17.93 2.69
CA LEU A 174 17.42 17.58 4.11
C LEU A 174 18.07 16.22 4.42
N HIS A 175 18.77 15.63 3.45
CA HIS A 175 19.43 14.33 3.52
C HIS A 175 18.50 13.14 3.82
N LEU A 176 17.21 13.27 3.53
CA LEU A 176 16.31 12.12 3.56
C LEU A 176 16.61 11.19 2.38
N SER A 177 16.56 9.89 2.63
CA SER A 177 16.54 8.89 1.57
C SER A 177 15.22 9.01 0.81
N THR A 178 15.26 9.12 -0.52
CA THR A 178 14.07 9.33 -1.36
C THR A 178 13.91 8.22 -2.40
N THR A 179 12.74 8.14 -3.02
CA THR A 179 12.61 7.50 -4.33
C THR A 179 13.26 8.38 -5.41
N ASP A 180 13.73 7.76 -6.48
CA ASP A 180 14.07 8.45 -7.72
C ASP A 180 12.80 8.73 -8.53
N TYR A 181 12.91 9.69 -9.46
CA TYR A 181 11.85 10.08 -10.36
C TYR A 181 12.36 10.39 -11.76
N ASP A 182 11.50 10.15 -12.75
CA ASP A 182 11.61 10.64 -14.12
C ASP A 182 10.46 11.64 -14.38
N ILE A 183 10.65 12.53 -15.36
CA ILE A 183 9.58 13.40 -15.86
C ILE A 183 9.33 13.06 -17.32
N ILE A 184 8.07 12.82 -17.68
CA ILE A 184 7.67 12.64 -19.07
C ILE A 184 6.57 13.64 -19.44
N GLU A 185 6.59 14.10 -20.68
CA GLU A 185 5.49 14.88 -21.22
C GLU A 185 4.24 14.00 -21.34
N ASN A 186 3.06 14.62 -21.18
CA ASN A 186 1.78 13.93 -21.33
C ASN A 186 1.41 13.69 -22.80
N GLN A 187 2.28 12.97 -23.53
CA GLN A 187 2.09 12.58 -24.92
C GLN A 187 1.72 11.10 -25.03
N PRO A 188 0.77 10.73 -25.91
CA PRO A 188 0.35 9.34 -26.08
C PRO A 188 1.42 8.28 -26.23
N HIS A 189 2.30 8.48 -27.20
CA HIS A 189 3.37 7.54 -27.47
C HIS A 189 4.38 7.44 -26.31
N LEU A 190 4.70 8.54 -25.63
CA LEU A 190 5.64 8.54 -24.49
C LEU A 190 5.04 7.84 -23.27
N LEU A 191 3.79 8.12 -22.93
CA LEU A 191 3.11 7.46 -21.81
C LEU A 191 2.97 5.95 -22.04
N ASN A 192 2.53 5.54 -23.24
CA ASN A 192 2.40 4.12 -23.60
C ASN A 192 3.76 3.42 -23.57
N ALA A 193 4.82 4.05 -24.11
CA ALA A 193 6.17 3.52 -24.05
C ALA A 193 6.66 3.37 -22.59
N TYR A 194 6.42 4.37 -21.74
CA TYR A 194 6.83 4.32 -20.33
C TYR A 194 6.08 3.23 -19.56
N LEU A 195 4.75 3.10 -19.74
CA LEU A 195 3.94 2.06 -19.09
C LEU A 195 4.30 0.64 -19.56
N THR A 196 4.58 0.49 -20.86
CA THR A 196 5.12 -0.74 -21.42
C THR A 196 6.49 -1.06 -20.82
N SER A 197 7.37 -0.06 -20.65
CA SER A 197 8.67 -0.26 -20.01
C SER A 197 8.50 -0.79 -18.58
N ILE A 198 7.60 -0.20 -17.78
CA ILE A 198 7.35 -0.60 -16.39
C ILE A 198 6.91 -2.07 -16.33
N LYS A 199 5.97 -2.46 -17.19
CA LYS A 199 5.39 -3.81 -17.23
C LYS A 199 6.45 -4.91 -17.27
N TYR A 200 7.54 -4.68 -18.01
CA TYR A 200 8.60 -5.65 -18.26
C TYR A 200 9.85 -5.46 -17.39
N ARG A 201 9.87 -4.49 -16.45
CA ARG A 201 10.95 -4.39 -15.47
C ARG A 201 10.99 -5.63 -14.56
N HIS A 202 12.19 -6.00 -14.15
CA HIS A 202 12.46 -7.12 -13.25
C HIS A 202 12.89 -6.58 -11.87
N GLU A 203 12.75 -7.41 -10.82
CA GLU A 203 13.19 -7.11 -9.44
C GLU A 203 12.66 -5.79 -8.83
N CYS A 204 11.51 -5.32 -9.28
CA CYS A 204 10.84 -4.17 -8.69
C CYS A 204 9.32 -4.31 -8.75
N GLU A 205 8.63 -3.59 -7.86
CA GLU A 205 7.17 -3.62 -7.83
C GLU A 205 6.55 -2.89 -9.01
N GLY A 206 7.13 -1.76 -9.44
CA GLY A 206 6.66 -0.98 -10.57
C GLY A 206 6.89 0.51 -10.38
N SER A 207 5.93 1.34 -10.80
CA SER A 207 5.98 2.79 -10.70
C SER A 207 4.66 3.43 -10.26
N VAL A 208 4.77 4.62 -9.67
CA VAL A 208 3.65 5.53 -9.41
C VAL A 208 3.81 6.77 -10.27
N LEU A 209 2.81 7.04 -11.11
CA LEU A 209 2.76 8.17 -12.03
C LEU A 209 1.83 9.23 -11.45
N TYR A 210 2.33 10.45 -11.30
CA TYR A 210 1.61 11.61 -10.80
C TYR A 210 1.33 12.55 -11.97
N PHE A 211 0.06 12.82 -12.25
CA PHE A 211 -0.37 13.65 -13.37
C PHE A 211 -0.54 15.08 -12.90
N LEU A 212 0.20 16.02 -13.50
CA LEU A 212 0.19 17.43 -13.12
C LEU A 212 -0.49 18.25 -14.20
N ASN A 213 -1.41 19.14 -13.81
CA ASN A 213 -1.99 20.12 -14.73
C ASN A 213 -1.02 21.30 -14.97
N LYS A 214 -1.43 22.28 -15.79
CA LYS A 214 -0.62 23.47 -16.11
C LYS A 214 -0.29 24.38 -14.92
N ASN A 215 -0.95 24.18 -13.78
CA ASN A 215 -0.71 24.91 -12.53
C ASN A 215 0.12 24.07 -11.53
N ASP A 216 0.76 22.99 -12.00
CA ASP A 216 1.54 22.05 -11.19
C ASP A 216 0.75 21.40 -10.03
N GLN A 217 -0.58 21.28 -10.21
CA GLN A 217 -1.43 20.55 -9.25
C GLN A 217 -1.47 19.08 -9.66
N VAL A 218 -1.27 18.19 -8.69
CA VAL A 218 -1.42 16.74 -8.88
C VAL A 218 -2.91 16.42 -8.98
N ILE A 219 -3.37 16.22 -10.21
CA ILE A 219 -4.78 15.94 -10.51
C ILE A 219 -5.10 14.46 -10.49
N GLY A 220 -4.10 13.57 -10.42
CA GLY A 220 -4.34 12.13 -10.37
C GLY A 220 -3.09 11.31 -10.17
N LEU A 221 -3.28 10.05 -9.78
CA LEU A 221 -2.22 9.06 -9.62
C LEU A 221 -2.58 7.77 -10.33
N LEU A 222 -1.61 7.18 -11.02
CA LEU A 222 -1.71 5.84 -11.59
C LEU A 222 -0.59 4.97 -11.02
N LYS A 223 -0.95 3.78 -10.53
CA LYS A 223 0.01 2.78 -10.09
C LYS A 223 0.09 1.70 -11.17
N LYS A 224 1.27 1.48 -11.73
CA LYS A 224 1.52 0.39 -12.69
C LYS A 224 2.52 -0.56 -12.06
N LYS A 225 2.11 -1.82 -11.86
CA LYS A 225 2.99 -2.87 -11.33
C LYS A 225 3.66 -3.64 -12.47
N THR A 226 4.82 -4.22 -12.20
CA THR A 226 5.50 -5.14 -13.12
C THR A 226 4.74 -6.47 -13.19
N ILE A 227 4.85 -7.19 -14.31
CA ILE A 227 4.30 -8.56 -14.41
C ILE A 227 4.98 -9.46 -13.38
N TRP A 228 6.31 -9.36 -13.28
CA TRP A 228 7.13 -10.12 -12.35
C TRP A 228 6.58 -10.04 -10.92
N TYR A 229 6.34 -8.82 -10.42
CA TYR A 229 5.83 -8.61 -9.07
C TYR A 229 4.44 -9.23 -8.86
N VAL A 230 3.53 -9.05 -9.82
CA VAL A 230 2.15 -9.54 -9.73
C VAL A 230 2.12 -11.06 -9.68
N ILE A 231 2.94 -11.73 -10.51
CA ILE A 231 3.05 -13.19 -10.52
C ILE A 231 3.62 -13.72 -9.21
N LEU A 232 4.74 -13.16 -8.74
CA LEU A 232 5.35 -13.59 -7.48
C LEU A 232 4.43 -13.39 -6.27
N ARG A 233 3.69 -12.28 -6.24
CA ARG A 233 2.67 -12.05 -5.21
C ARG A 233 1.58 -13.13 -5.25
N ALA A 234 1.09 -13.48 -6.44
CA ALA A 234 0.06 -14.51 -6.59
C ALA A 234 0.57 -15.89 -6.10
N ILE A 235 1.82 -16.25 -6.41
CA ILE A 235 2.44 -17.49 -5.93
C ILE A 235 2.56 -17.47 -4.40
N ARG A 236 3.09 -16.39 -3.81
CA ARG A 236 3.19 -16.22 -2.35
C ARG A 236 1.84 -16.39 -1.65
N GLU A 237 0.79 -15.75 -2.16
CA GLU A 237 -0.55 -15.79 -1.59
C GLU A 237 -1.17 -17.21 -1.61
N LYS A 238 -0.76 -18.08 -2.54
CA LYS A 238 -1.16 -19.50 -2.55
C LYS A 238 -0.25 -20.39 -1.70
N ALA A 239 1.04 -20.09 -1.62
CA ALA A 239 1.99 -20.82 -0.79
C ALA A 239 1.71 -20.67 0.72
N ARG A 240 1.30 -19.47 1.18
CA ARG A 240 1.08 -19.22 2.62
C ARG A 240 0.00 -20.12 3.26
N PRO A 241 -1.22 -20.27 2.69
CA PRO A 241 -2.20 -21.19 3.23
C PRO A 241 -1.75 -22.65 3.21
N MET A 242 -1.06 -23.08 2.14
CA MET A 242 -0.53 -24.44 2.01
C MET A 242 0.41 -24.79 3.19
N LEU A 243 1.33 -23.89 3.53
CA LEU A 243 2.23 -24.09 4.68
C LEU A 243 1.49 -23.98 6.02
N GLY A 244 0.50 -23.10 6.13
CA GLY A 244 -0.31 -22.99 7.35
C GLY A 244 -1.10 -24.27 7.65
N GLU A 245 -1.59 -24.96 6.63
CA GLU A 245 -2.28 -26.24 6.78
C GLU A 245 -1.31 -27.35 7.22
N TRP A 246 -0.10 -27.35 6.68
CA TRP A 246 0.96 -28.27 7.10
C TRP A 246 1.36 -28.06 8.56
N GLU A 247 1.50 -26.81 9.01
CA GLU A 247 1.85 -26.50 10.38
C GLU A 247 0.79 -26.96 11.39
N LYS A 248 -0.49 -26.74 11.08
CA LYS A 248 -1.62 -27.08 11.95
C LYS A 248 -1.92 -28.58 11.97
N ASN A 249 -2.06 -29.16 10.78
CA ASN A 249 -2.68 -30.48 10.60
C ASN A 249 -1.70 -31.54 10.08
N ARG A 250 -0.46 -31.18 9.75
CA ARG A 250 0.51 -32.06 9.06
C ARG A 250 -0.05 -32.64 7.76
N LYS A 251 -0.96 -31.90 7.13
CA LYS A 251 -1.58 -32.22 5.84
C LYS A 251 -1.25 -31.12 4.85
N MET A 252 -0.92 -31.50 3.63
CA MET A 252 -0.63 -30.57 2.54
C MET A 252 -1.15 -31.16 1.24
N ASP A 253 -2.11 -30.50 0.61
CA ASP A 253 -2.56 -30.84 -0.74
C ASP A 253 -1.74 -30.04 -1.76
N LEU A 254 -0.56 -30.57 -2.06
CA LEU A 254 0.34 -29.98 -3.04
C LEU A 254 -0.24 -29.98 -4.46
N PRO A 255 -0.84 -31.09 -4.97
CA PRO A 255 -1.51 -31.09 -6.27
C PRO A 255 -2.57 -29.99 -6.40
N GLU A 256 -3.47 -29.87 -5.42
CA GLU A 256 -4.52 -28.84 -5.45
C GLU A 256 -3.93 -27.42 -5.38
N THR A 257 -2.89 -27.21 -4.57
CA THR A 257 -2.24 -25.89 -4.46
C THR A 257 -1.58 -25.47 -5.79
N ILE A 258 -0.92 -26.41 -6.48
CA ILE A 258 -0.35 -26.18 -7.81
C ILE A 258 -1.47 -25.81 -8.78
N GLU A 259 -2.55 -26.58 -8.82
CA GLU A 259 -3.69 -26.33 -9.72
C GLU A 259 -4.33 -24.95 -9.45
N ARG A 260 -4.56 -24.59 -8.19
CA ARG A 260 -5.08 -23.27 -7.80
C ARG A 260 -4.15 -22.14 -8.21
N THR A 261 -2.83 -22.36 -8.12
CA THR A 261 -1.83 -21.40 -8.57
C THR A 261 -1.87 -21.25 -10.08
N SER A 262 -1.88 -22.35 -10.86
CA SER A 262 -2.00 -22.33 -12.33
C SER A 262 -3.27 -21.64 -12.81
N ARG A 263 -4.41 -21.89 -12.15
CA ARG A 263 -5.68 -21.21 -12.43
C ARG A 263 -5.56 -19.70 -12.19
N ARG A 264 -4.96 -19.29 -11.07
CA ARG A 264 -4.72 -17.86 -10.80
C ARG A 264 -3.79 -17.25 -11.85
N LEU A 265 -2.69 -17.90 -12.19
CA LEU A 265 -1.75 -17.44 -13.23
C LEU A 265 -2.43 -17.26 -14.59
N SER A 266 -3.30 -18.20 -14.97
CA SER A 266 -4.08 -18.12 -16.21
C SER A 266 -5.08 -16.96 -16.21
N ALA A 267 -5.76 -16.73 -15.09
CA ALA A 267 -6.63 -15.56 -14.94
C ALA A 267 -5.82 -14.27 -15.05
N ILE A 268 -4.66 -14.21 -14.37
CA ILE A 268 -3.83 -13.01 -14.42
C ILE A 268 -3.06 -12.82 -15.74
N GLN A 269 -2.97 -13.81 -16.61
CA GLN A 269 -2.36 -13.64 -17.93
C GLN A 269 -3.23 -12.78 -18.84
N LYS A 270 -4.55 -12.90 -18.75
CA LYS A 270 -5.49 -12.18 -19.64
C LYS A 270 -5.38 -10.67 -19.49
N TRP A 271 -5.53 -10.14 -18.28
CA TRP A 271 -5.42 -8.69 -17.98
C TRP A 271 -3.97 -8.15 -18.08
N LEU A 272 -2.94 -8.96 -17.79
CA LEU A 272 -1.55 -8.52 -17.94
C LEU A 272 -1.07 -8.59 -19.39
N GLY A 273 -1.74 -9.35 -20.27
CA GLY A 273 -1.43 -9.40 -21.70
C GLY A 273 0.01 -9.83 -21.99
N PHE A 274 0.45 -10.96 -21.44
CA PHE A 274 1.68 -11.64 -21.84
C PHE A 274 1.37 -12.98 -22.53
N SER A 275 2.34 -13.54 -23.24
CA SER A 275 2.10 -14.69 -24.13
C SER A 275 1.81 -15.99 -23.38
N ARG A 276 1.24 -16.98 -24.08
CA ARG A 276 0.94 -18.30 -23.48
C ARG A 276 2.22 -19.04 -23.10
N GLU A 277 3.27 -18.90 -23.89
CA GLU A 277 4.58 -19.51 -23.64
C GLU A 277 5.18 -19.00 -22.32
N ILE A 278 5.04 -17.71 -22.03
CA ILE A 278 5.48 -17.11 -20.77
C ILE A 278 4.63 -17.61 -19.60
N LEU A 279 3.31 -17.75 -19.78
CA LEU A 279 2.44 -18.34 -18.76
C LEU A 279 2.84 -19.77 -18.42
N ASP A 280 3.14 -20.59 -19.43
CA ASP A 280 3.53 -21.98 -19.22
C ASP A 280 4.87 -22.06 -18.45
N ARG A 281 5.85 -21.20 -18.78
CA ARG A 281 7.11 -21.10 -18.02
C ARG A 281 6.89 -20.70 -16.56
N TRP A 282 6.07 -19.69 -16.30
CA TRP A 282 5.73 -19.28 -14.93
C TRP A 282 4.96 -20.36 -14.17
N THR A 283 4.10 -21.11 -14.85
CA THR A 283 3.32 -22.19 -14.23
C THR A 283 4.22 -23.35 -13.83
N ILE A 284 5.18 -23.73 -14.68
CA ILE A 284 6.18 -24.75 -14.36
C ILE A 284 7.02 -24.29 -13.16
N LEU A 285 7.58 -23.07 -13.22
CA LEU A 285 8.43 -22.53 -12.16
C LEU A 285 7.68 -22.44 -10.81
N ALA A 286 6.43 -21.99 -10.81
CA ALA A 286 5.60 -21.94 -9.62
C ALA A 286 5.34 -23.34 -9.04
N GLY A 287 5.08 -24.33 -9.89
CA GLY A 287 4.89 -25.72 -9.46
C GLY A 287 6.16 -26.33 -8.84
N GLU A 288 7.32 -26.04 -9.41
CA GLU A 288 8.62 -26.44 -8.86
C GLU A 288 8.91 -25.78 -7.52
N PHE A 289 8.64 -24.48 -7.39
CA PHE A 289 8.79 -23.76 -6.13
C PHE A 289 7.90 -24.32 -5.03
N LEU A 290 6.62 -24.61 -5.33
CA LEU A 290 5.69 -25.20 -4.36
C LEU A 290 6.12 -26.60 -3.92
N LYS A 291 6.68 -27.42 -4.83
CA LYS A 291 7.29 -28.71 -4.49
C LYS A 291 8.49 -28.53 -3.55
N TRP A 292 9.40 -27.61 -3.89
CA TRP A 292 10.57 -27.29 -3.08
C TRP A 292 10.18 -26.82 -1.67
N LEU A 293 9.18 -25.93 -1.56
CA LEU A 293 8.62 -25.51 -0.27
C LEU A 293 8.03 -26.68 0.52
N SER A 294 7.27 -27.58 -0.14
CA SER A 294 6.68 -28.76 0.51
C SER A 294 7.74 -29.66 1.13
N GLU A 295 8.83 -29.92 0.40
CA GLU A 295 9.94 -30.73 0.89
C GLU A 295 10.68 -30.06 2.04
N GLY A 296 10.95 -28.76 1.95
CA GLY A 296 11.55 -27.98 3.03
C GLY A 296 10.68 -27.97 4.30
N ALA A 297 9.37 -27.84 4.14
CA ALA A 297 8.42 -27.87 5.26
C ALA A 297 8.36 -29.26 5.93
N LYS A 298 8.43 -30.35 5.15
CA LYS A 298 8.52 -31.73 5.67
C LYS A 298 9.81 -31.96 6.45
N LYS A 299 10.91 -31.34 6.01
CA LYS A 299 12.22 -31.37 6.69
C LYS A 299 12.33 -30.37 7.85
N LYS A 300 11.28 -29.57 8.11
CA LYS A 300 11.27 -28.46 9.08
C LYS A 300 12.34 -27.38 8.84
N SER A 301 12.81 -27.25 7.61
CA SER A 301 13.79 -26.23 7.20
C SER A 301 13.14 -24.97 6.64
N ILE A 302 11.81 -24.99 6.41
CA ILE A 302 11.01 -23.87 5.93
C ILE A 302 9.71 -23.83 6.72
N LEU A 303 9.39 -22.66 7.26
CA LEU A 303 8.18 -22.36 8.02
C LEU A 303 7.26 -21.44 7.22
N ARG A 304 6.00 -21.33 7.65
CA ARG A 304 5.04 -20.40 7.06
C ARG A 304 5.49 -18.95 7.20
N ASN A 305 6.10 -18.59 8.33
CA ASN A 305 6.56 -17.23 8.58
C ASN A 305 7.68 -16.84 7.62
N ASP A 306 8.54 -17.78 7.20
CA ASP A 306 9.57 -17.52 6.19
C ASP A 306 8.94 -17.08 4.85
N VAL A 307 7.79 -17.65 4.45
CA VAL A 307 7.04 -17.19 3.25
C VAL A 307 6.26 -15.90 3.52
N ALA A 308 5.91 -15.62 4.77
CA ALA A 308 5.24 -14.37 5.14
C ALA A 308 6.21 -13.19 5.14
N ASP A 309 7.41 -13.36 5.66
CA ASP A 309 8.30 -12.27 6.03
C ASP A 309 9.62 -12.26 5.24
N GLU A 310 10.02 -13.40 4.66
CA GLU A 310 11.29 -13.58 3.93
C GLU A 310 11.08 -14.18 2.52
N TYR A 311 9.88 -14.03 1.96
CA TYR A 311 9.53 -14.58 0.65
C TYR A 311 10.58 -14.35 -0.45
N PRO A 312 11.08 -13.12 -0.69
CA PRO A 312 12.11 -12.90 -1.71
C PRO A 312 13.41 -13.67 -1.45
N ILE A 313 13.80 -13.87 -0.19
CA ILE A 313 15.01 -14.60 0.17
C ILE A 313 14.83 -16.08 -0.16
N LEU A 314 13.67 -16.65 0.20
CA LEU A 314 13.33 -18.03 -0.16
C LEU A 314 13.24 -18.23 -1.68
N TRP A 315 12.64 -17.28 -2.38
CA TRP A 315 12.53 -17.31 -3.84
C TRP A 315 13.92 -17.31 -4.50
N SER A 316 14.80 -16.38 -4.12
CA SER A 316 16.18 -16.35 -4.62
C SER A 316 16.96 -17.62 -4.28
N LYS A 317 16.77 -18.17 -3.06
CA LYS A 317 17.40 -19.44 -2.65
C LYS A 317 16.95 -20.60 -3.53
N PHE A 318 15.64 -20.72 -3.78
CA PHE A 318 15.08 -21.72 -4.69
C PHE A 318 15.70 -21.61 -6.09
N LEU A 319 15.69 -20.41 -6.69
CA LEU A 319 16.24 -20.21 -8.04
C LEU A 319 17.71 -20.66 -8.13
N ASN A 320 18.51 -20.32 -7.12
CA ASN A 320 19.92 -20.70 -7.05
C ASN A 320 20.11 -22.23 -6.89
N GLU A 321 19.36 -22.86 -5.98
CA GLU A 321 19.48 -24.29 -5.70
C GLU A 321 19.01 -25.17 -6.86
N THR A 322 18.02 -24.72 -7.63
CA THR A 322 17.46 -25.47 -8.76
C THR A 322 17.99 -24.99 -10.12
N ASN A 323 18.92 -24.04 -10.13
CA ASN A 323 19.45 -23.40 -11.35
C ASN A 323 18.35 -22.87 -12.29
N ASN A 324 17.29 -22.33 -11.70
CA ASN A 324 16.17 -21.72 -12.41
C ASN A 324 16.36 -20.21 -12.59
N LYS A 325 15.57 -19.62 -13.47
CA LYS A 325 15.50 -18.17 -13.69
C LYS A 325 14.05 -17.71 -13.73
N ASP A 326 13.81 -16.43 -13.49
CA ASP A 326 12.49 -15.81 -13.50
C ASP A 326 12.45 -14.49 -14.32
N ASP A 327 13.51 -14.22 -15.08
CA ASP A 327 13.73 -13.05 -15.93
C ASP A 327 13.06 -13.17 -17.32
N PHE A 328 11.96 -13.93 -17.40
CA PHE A 328 11.32 -14.30 -18.68
C PHE A 328 10.82 -13.10 -19.49
N MET A 329 10.65 -11.94 -18.84
CA MET A 329 10.08 -10.73 -19.41
C MET A 329 11.12 -9.77 -20.00
N THR A 330 12.40 -9.90 -19.64
CA THR A 330 13.44 -8.91 -19.93
C THR A 330 13.66 -8.70 -21.44
N ASN A 331 13.36 -9.71 -22.25
CA ASN A 331 13.54 -9.68 -23.71
C ASN A 331 12.24 -9.40 -24.50
N MET A 332 11.13 -9.03 -23.84
CA MET A 332 9.82 -8.86 -24.50
C MET A 332 9.51 -7.42 -24.93
N VAL A 333 10.44 -6.49 -24.76
CA VAL A 333 10.21 -5.06 -25.05
C VAL A 333 9.90 -4.80 -26.53
N ASP A 334 10.28 -5.71 -27.43
CA ASP A 334 10.37 -5.37 -28.86
C ASP A 334 9.11 -5.56 -29.71
N ASN A 335 8.03 -6.21 -29.23
CA ASN A 335 6.96 -6.64 -30.18
C ASN A 335 5.49 -6.42 -29.77
N ASN A 336 5.20 -5.93 -28.55
CA ASN A 336 3.82 -5.72 -28.12
C ASN A 336 3.61 -4.28 -27.66
N GLY A 337 3.29 -3.39 -28.60
CA GLY A 337 2.75 -2.08 -28.25
C GLY A 337 1.45 -2.27 -27.46
N GLU A 338 1.35 -1.69 -26.26
CA GLU A 338 0.05 -1.58 -25.60
C GLU A 338 -0.95 -0.89 -26.55
N GLU A 339 -2.20 -1.37 -26.56
CA GLU A 339 -3.29 -0.59 -27.16
C GLU A 339 -3.24 0.83 -26.59
N ASP A 340 -3.42 1.82 -27.45
CA ASP A 340 -3.26 3.22 -27.07
C ASP A 340 -4.15 3.55 -25.87
N ILE A 341 -3.55 3.81 -24.72
CA ILE A 341 -4.27 4.16 -23.49
C ILE A 341 -5.16 5.38 -23.74
N TRP A 342 -4.78 6.26 -24.68
CA TRP A 342 -5.61 7.39 -25.04
C TRP A 342 -6.84 7.03 -25.83
N LYS A 343 -6.84 5.92 -26.57
CA LYS A 343 -8.04 5.36 -27.18
C LYS A 343 -9.01 4.91 -26.08
N GLN A 344 -8.52 4.16 -25.08
CA GLN A 344 -9.30 3.77 -23.91
C GLN A 344 -9.83 4.99 -23.11
N LEU A 345 -9.04 6.06 -23.03
CA LEU A 345 -9.41 7.30 -22.33
C LEU A 345 -10.37 8.20 -23.13
N ASN A 346 -10.28 8.20 -24.46
CA ASN A 346 -11.13 9.02 -25.34
C ASN A 346 -12.58 8.54 -25.40
N GLU A 347 -12.82 7.25 -25.20
CA GLU A 347 -14.15 6.66 -25.24
C GLU A 347 -15.00 7.02 -24.00
N LEU A 348 -14.50 7.85 -23.08
CA LEU A 348 -15.10 8.12 -21.77
C LEU A 348 -15.47 9.58 -21.53
N LYS A 349 -16.72 9.79 -21.10
CA LYS A 349 -17.20 11.08 -20.57
C LYS A 349 -17.06 11.11 -19.05
N ILE A 350 -16.03 11.79 -18.54
CA ILE A 350 -15.79 11.98 -17.10
C ILE A 350 -16.98 12.63 -16.37
N SER A 351 -17.79 13.42 -17.07
CA SER A 351 -18.92 14.15 -16.49
C SER A 351 -20.07 13.25 -15.99
N GLU A 352 -20.26 12.04 -16.54
CA GLU A 352 -21.39 11.18 -16.15
C GLU A 352 -21.16 10.43 -14.83
N HIS A 353 -19.91 10.12 -14.48
CA HIS A 353 -19.59 9.38 -13.25
C HIS A 353 -19.52 10.26 -11.99
N ARG A 354 -19.05 11.51 -12.11
CA ARG A 354 -19.01 12.43 -10.97
C ARG A 354 -20.42 12.79 -10.49
N ASN A 355 -21.35 13.01 -11.41
CA ASN A 355 -22.77 13.24 -11.12
C ASN A 355 -23.44 12.04 -10.44
N LYS A 356 -23.14 10.80 -10.86
CA LYS A 356 -23.66 9.59 -10.19
C LYS A 356 -23.17 9.46 -8.74
N ASN A 357 -21.91 9.79 -8.46
CA ASN A 357 -21.35 9.67 -7.11
C ASN A 357 -21.77 10.82 -6.18
N GLU A 358 -21.91 12.05 -6.69
CA GLU A 358 -22.52 13.13 -5.92
C GLU A 358 -23.98 12.83 -5.59
N ASN A 359 -24.74 12.26 -6.53
CA ASN A 359 -26.13 11.86 -6.28
C ASN A 359 -26.23 10.70 -5.28
N ARG A 360 -25.31 9.72 -5.33
CA ARG A 360 -25.23 8.64 -4.32
C ARG A 360 -24.86 9.16 -2.93
N ARG A 361 -23.90 10.10 -2.83
CA ARG A 361 -23.54 10.73 -1.55
C ARG A 361 -24.67 11.60 -0.99
N LYS A 362 -25.41 12.31 -1.86
CA LYS A 362 -26.60 13.08 -1.47
C LYS A 362 -27.74 12.16 -0.99
N HIS A 363 -27.97 11.02 -1.65
CA HIS A 363 -28.95 10.03 -1.18
C HIS A 363 -28.55 9.39 0.15
N ALA A 364 -27.30 8.94 0.30
CA ALA A 364 -26.83 8.34 1.56
C ALA A 364 -26.87 9.33 2.75
N LYS A 365 -26.68 10.63 2.51
CA LYS A 365 -26.87 11.67 3.54
C LYS A 365 -28.35 11.89 3.87
N LYS A 366 -29.24 11.82 2.87
CA LYS A 366 -30.69 11.98 3.05
C LYS A 366 -31.28 10.82 3.84
N ASP A 367 -30.85 9.59 3.56
CA ASP A 367 -31.31 8.38 4.26
C ASP A 367 -30.86 8.34 5.73
N LYS A 368 -29.66 8.87 6.04
CA LYS A 368 -29.21 9.10 7.43
C LYS A 368 -30.04 10.16 8.15
N GLN A 369 -30.40 11.25 7.47
CA GLN A 369 -31.21 12.31 8.07
C GLN A 369 -32.66 11.88 8.36
N THR A 370 -33.23 10.97 7.57
CA THR A 370 -34.57 10.40 7.82
C THR A 370 -34.59 9.33 8.93
N THR A 371 -33.45 8.72 9.26
CA THR A 371 -33.38 7.75 10.36
C THR A 371 -33.19 8.42 11.73
N ASP A 372 -32.62 9.62 11.77
CA ASP A 372 -32.44 10.40 13.01
C ASP A 372 -33.69 11.21 13.43
N ILE A 373 -34.72 11.33 12.58
CA ILE A 373 -35.96 12.08 12.88
C ILE A 373 -37.09 11.16 13.41
N ALA A 374 -36.92 9.84 13.36
CA ALA A 374 -37.94 8.87 13.77
C ALA A 374 -37.78 8.35 15.21
N GLY A 375 -37.00 9.03 16.06
CA GLY A 375 -36.64 8.55 17.40
C GLY A 375 -36.76 9.61 18.48
N ASP A 376 -37.88 10.33 18.56
CA ASP A 376 -38.21 11.14 19.72
C ASP A 376 -39.71 11.45 19.75
N GLU A 377 -40.51 10.51 20.27
CA GLU A 377 -41.86 10.78 20.80
C GLU A 377 -42.34 9.57 21.62
N ASN A 378 -42.03 9.55 22.92
CA ASN A 378 -42.97 9.09 23.95
C ASN A 378 -42.51 9.50 25.36
N ILE A 379 -43.25 10.46 25.94
CA ILE A 379 -43.17 10.88 27.34
C ILE A 379 -44.53 10.60 27.99
N GLY A 380 -44.49 10.00 29.18
CA GLY A 380 -45.55 10.02 30.21
C GLY A 380 -46.36 8.73 30.31
N LEU A 381 -46.80 8.25 31.48
CA LEU A 381 -46.74 8.71 32.88
C LEU A 381 -47.21 7.51 33.75
N ASP A 382 -46.78 7.53 35.02
CA ASP A 382 -47.40 6.99 36.24
C ASP A 382 -47.42 5.48 36.62
N LEU A 383 -46.87 5.28 37.83
CA LEU A 383 -46.94 4.18 38.83
C LEU A 383 -48.40 3.99 39.36
N PRO A 384 -48.78 2.99 40.23
CA PRO A 384 -47.94 2.32 41.24
C PRO A 384 -48.24 0.84 41.62
N ASP A 385 -47.33 0.33 42.47
CA ASP A 385 -47.42 -0.63 43.60
C ASP A 385 -48.08 -2.02 43.48
N SER A 386 -47.27 -3.05 43.76
CA SER A 386 -47.45 -4.09 44.82
C SER A 386 -46.24 -5.03 44.76
N GLU A 387 -45.40 -5.10 45.80
CA GLU A 387 -45.51 -6.05 46.92
C GLU A 387 -45.66 -7.51 46.47
N GLU A 388 -44.56 -8.29 46.52
CA GLU A 388 -44.36 -9.35 47.53
C GLU A 388 -43.35 -10.42 47.08
N ASN A 389 -42.46 -10.73 48.03
CA ASN A 389 -42.03 -12.08 48.43
C ASN A 389 -41.08 -12.91 47.55
N ASN A 390 -39.90 -13.09 48.16
CA ASN A 390 -39.35 -14.37 48.65
C ASN A 390 -38.39 -15.18 47.77
N ASN A 391 -37.25 -15.43 48.43
CA ASN A 391 -36.46 -16.67 48.47
C ASN A 391 -35.68 -17.01 47.21
N ASP A 392 -34.51 -17.64 47.26
CA ASP A 392 -33.52 -17.99 48.28
C ASP A 392 -32.35 -18.59 47.47
N GLU A 393 -31.15 -18.56 48.06
CA GLU A 393 -30.09 -19.59 47.94
C GLU A 393 -29.42 -19.85 46.57
N GLU A 394 -28.10 -19.64 46.47
CA GLU A 394 -27.04 -20.67 46.53
C GLU A 394 -27.08 -21.61 45.30
N GLN A 395 -25.99 -22.02 44.63
CA GLN A 395 -24.61 -22.26 45.00
C GLN A 395 -23.82 -22.57 43.70
N GLU A 396 -22.51 -22.28 43.75
CA GLU A 396 -21.35 -23.06 43.27
C GLU A 396 -21.27 -23.79 41.89
N GLU A 397 -20.13 -23.50 41.25
CA GLU A 397 -19.14 -24.40 40.62
C GLU A 397 -19.53 -25.47 39.57
N ASN A 398 -19.00 -25.29 38.34
CA ASN A 398 -17.74 -25.91 37.89
C ASN A 398 -17.13 -25.15 36.71
#